data_AF-A0A960SBX3-F1
#
_entry.id   AF-A0A960SBX3-F1
#
_cell.length_a   1.000
_cell.length_b   1.000
_cell.length_c   1.000
_cell.angle_alpha   90.00
_cell.angle_beta   90.00
_cell.angle_gamma   90.00
#
_symmetry.space_group_name_H-M   'P 1'
#
loop_
_entity.id
_entity.type
_entity.pdbx_description
1 polymer ?
#
loop_
_entity_poly.entity_id
_entity_poly.type
_entity_poly.pdbx_seq_one_letter_code
_entity_poly.pdbx_strand_id
1 'polypeptide(L)'
;MFFSSSPKLSSLLFALTLMIAFAEAEEVYFGNGIKIGEVSDTEAIIWTRLTSVPDPVQPGAEFIVGTKQQPIRFANFTDEELGPRGGYGHQLPEGVPLEKTAFAVPGESGVVRLTYEEVKNPNTRKTTSWQAVDPDRDFTRHFNLRNLKPDTDYALTLEARKSESSDETTTLKGSFATAPSRTTARKVTFAVTTCMAFSTLDDGDRGQLIYKSMLKLKPDFFVHAGDIVYYDHKDPFVTHIDLARHKWNRMFGLSNLKTLLTQVPAYW
;
A
#
# COMPACT_ATOMS: atom_id res chain seq x y z
N MET A 1 77.85 -14.97 -45.30
CA MET A 1 76.49 -14.40 -45.37
C MET A 1 75.70 -14.93 -44.17
N PHE A 2 75.64 -14.16 -43.09
CA PHE A 2 74.81 -14.49 -41.92
C PHE A 2 73.43 -13.88 -42.13
N PHE A 3 72.39 -14.71 -42.23
CA PHE A 3 71.00 -14.26 -42.30
C PHE A 3 70.42 -14.10 -40.89
N SER A 4 69.97 -12.87 -40.64
CA SER A 4 69.21 -12.42 -39.47
C SER A 4 67.87 -13.14 -39.37
N SER A 5 67.51 -13.59 -38.15
CA SER A 5 66.17 -14.05 -37.81
C SER A 5 65.56 -13.09 -36.80
N SER A 6 64.48 -12.42 -37.20
CA SER A 6 63.65 -11.56 -36.35
C SER A 6 62.35 -12.30 -35.99
N PRO A 7 61.93 -12.37 -34.72
CA PRO A 7 60.69 -13.03 -34.34
C PRO A 7 59.48 -12.16 -34.67
N LYS A 8 58.43 -12.78 -35.25
CA LYS A 8 57.14 -12.15 -35.52
C LYS A 8 56.36 -12.02 -34.20
N LEU A 9 56.08 -10.79 -33.80
CA LEU A 9 55.22 -10.44 -32.68
C LEU A 9 53.76 -10.77 -33.08
N SER A 10 53.14 -11.72 -32.38
CA SER A 10 51.71 -12.03 -32.52
C SER A 10 50.92 -11.06 -31.65
N SER A 11 50.16 -10.17 -32.29
CA SER A 11 49.24 -9.25 -31.63
C SER A 11 47.95 -10.00 -31.26
N LEU A 12 47.82 -10.35 -29.98
CA LEU A 12 46.58 -10.89 -29.41
C LEU A 12 45.62 -9.72 -29.15
N LEU A 13 44.59 -9.56 -29.99
CA LEU A 13 43.50 -8.62 -29.72
C LEU A 13 42.61 -9.18 -28.60
N PHE A 14 42.65 -8.54 -27.44
CA PHE A 14 41.70 -8.79 -26.35
C PHE A 14 40.45 -7.94 -26.61
N ALA A 15 39.37 -8.55 -27.09
CA ALA A 15 38.07 -7.90 -27.20
C ALA A 15 37.43 -7.81 -25.80
N LEU A 16 37.56 -6.65 -25.17
CA LEU A 16 36.92 -6.35 -23.88
C LEU A 16 35.41 -6.16 -24.11
N THR A 17 34.62 -7.19 -23.85
CA THR A 17 33.15 -7.10 -23.87
C THR A 17 32.71 -6.39 -22.59
N LEU A 18 32.32 -5.12 -22.71
CA LEU A 18 31.75 -4.34 -21.61
C LEU A 18 30.33 -4.88 -21.33
N MET A 19 30.19 -5.77 -20.34
CA MET A 19 28.87 -6.11 -19.80
C MET A 19 28.35 -4.88 -19.04
N ILE A 20 27.44 -4.14 -19.67
CA ILE A 20 26.65 -3.13 -18.97
C ILE A 20 25.60 -3.92 -18.17
N ALA A 21 25.86 -4.10 -16.87
CA ALA A 21 24.83 -4.49 -15.93
C ALA A 21 23.87 -3.31 -15.80
N PHE A 22 22.69 -3.40 -16.42
CA PHE A 22 21.58 -2.51 -16.08
C PHE A 22 21.16 -2.89 -14.66
N ALA A 23 21.45 -2.01 -13.70
CA ALA A 23 20.77 -2.07 -12.41
C ALA A 23 19.29 -1.81 -12.69
N GLU A 24 18.45 -2.83 -12.52
CA GLU A 24 17.00 -2.65 -12.52
C GLU A 24 16.68 -1.63 -11.42
N ALA A 25 15.99 -0.55 -11.78
CA ALA A 25 15.60 0.44 -10.79
C ALA A 25 14.69 -0.26 -9.77
N GLU A 26 15.04 -0.23 -8.49
CA GLU A 26 14.17 -0.76 -7.45
C GLU A 26 12.87 0.07 -7.43
N GLU A 27 11.81 -0.48 -8.02
CA GLU A 27 10.50 0.16 -8.07
C GLU A 27 9.81 0.09 -6.70
N VAL A 28 9.01 1.12 -6.41
CA VAL A 28 8.16 1.19 -5.22
C VAL A 28 6.75 1.52 -5.66
N TYR A 29 5.76 0.96 -4.96
CA TYR A 29 4.38 1.01 -5.40
C TYR A 29 3.45 1.52 -4.31
N PHE A 30 2.20 1.82 -4.69
CA PHE A 30 1.10 2.11 -3.78
C PHE A 30 0.15 0.90 -3.66
N GLY A 31 0.66 -0.25 -3.23
CA GLY A 31 -0.10 -1.51 -3.18
C GLY A 31 -1.37 -1.44 -2.33
N ASN A 32 -1.36 -0.61 -1.29
CA ASN A 32 -2.53 -0.32 -0.44
C ASN A 32 -3.33 0.94 -0.86
N GLY A 33 -2.96 1.55 -1.99
CA GLY A 33 -3.55 2.78 -2.52
C GLY A 33 -3.37 3.98 -1.59
N ILE A 34 -4.34 4.90 -1.68
CA ILE A 34 -4.50 6.01 -0.74
C ILE A 34 -5.78 5.84 0.06
N LYS A 35 -5.82 6.47 1.24
CA LYS A 35 -7.06 6.67 2.00
C LYS A 35 -7.22 8.17 2.21
N ILE A 36 -8.35 8.69 1.78
CA ILE A 36 -8.73 10.08 1.99
C ILE A 36 -9.65 10.09 3.20
N GLY A 37 -9.18 10.63 4.32
CA GLY A 37 -9.86 10.51 5.61
C GLY A 37 -10.15 11.86 6.24
N GLU A 38 -11.12 11.86 7.16
CA GLU A 38 -11.41 12.99 8.06
C GLU A 38 -11.55 14.32 7.32
N VAL A 39 -12.27 14.30 6.20
CA VAL A 39 -12.47 15.49 5.37
C VAL A 39 -13.43 16.43 6.08
N SER A 40 -13.07 17.70 6.21
CA SER A 40 -13.96 18.74 6.70
C SER A 40 -14.31 19.71 5.57
N ASP A 41 -14.88 20.86 5.91
CA ASP A 41 -15.06 21.95 4.96
C ASP A 41 -13.73 22.61 4.56
N THR A 42 -12.66 22.40 5.33
CA THR A 42 -11.38 23.11 5.15
C THR A 42 -10.14 22.23 5.30
N GLU A 43 -10.28 20.96 5.62
CA GLU A 43 -9.18 20.05 5.94
C GLU A 43 -9.41 18.66 5.35
N ALA A 44 -8.32 17.92 5.14
CA ALA A 44 -8.36 16.51 4.75
C ALA A 44 -7.06 15.80 5.14
N ILE A 45 -7.14 14.53 5.49
CA ILE A 45 -5.97 13.66 5.72
C ILE A 45 -5.80 12.75 4.50
N ILE A 46 -4.67 12.85 3.82
CA ILE A 46 -4.30 11.91 2.76
C ILE A 46 -3.28 10.93 3.33
N TRP A 47 -3.69 9.69 3.54
CA TRP A 47 -2.81 8.59 3.97
C TRP A 47 -2.35 7.77 2.77
N THR A 48 -1.10 7.33 2.79
CA THR A 48 -0.56 6.36 1.85
C THR A 48 0.47 5.45 2.51
N ARG A 49 0.89 4.41 1.79
CA ARG A 49 1.94 3.45 2.16
C ARG A 49 2.71 3.04 0.92
N LEU A 50 4.04 2.94 1.05
CA LEU A 50 4.88 2.37 -0.01
C LEU A 50 5.08 0.87 0.17
N THR A 51 5.07 0.16 -0.95
CA THR A 51 5.09 -1.30 -1.02
C THR A 51 6.08 -1.77 -2.07
N SER A 52 6.63 -2.97 -1.89
CA SER A 52 7.54 -3.59 -2.88
C SER A 52 6.80 -4.33 -3.99
N VAL A 53 5.47 -4.41 -3.91
CA VAL A 53 4.58 -5.01 -4.92
C VAL A 53 3.41 -4.08 -5.25
N PRO A 54 2.95 -4.02 -6.51
CA PRO A 54 1.80 -3.19 -6.91
C PRO A 54 0.45 -3.72 -6.43
N ASP A 55 0.35 -5.04 -6.26
CA ASP A 55 -0.86 -5.74 -5.86
C ASP A 55 -0.53 -6.88 -4.88
N PRO A 56 -1.52 -7.36 -4.10
CA PRO A 56 -1.29 -8.44 -3.14
C PRO A 56 -0.69 -9.69 -3.80
N VAL A 57 0.25 -10.34 -3.11
CA VAL A 57 0.95 -11.53 -3.60
C VAL A 57 -0.03 -12.66 -3.93
N GLN A 58 -0.06 -13.06 -5.20
CA GLN A 58 -0.88 -14.16 -5.72
C GLN A 58 -0.17 -14.89 -6.89
N PRO A 59 -0.04 -16.24 -6.86
CA PRO A 59 -0.27 -17.10 -5.69
C PRO A 59 0.79 -16.82 -4.61
N GLY A 60 0.45 -17.12 -3.35
CA GLY A 60 1.39 -17.05 -2.23
C GLY A 60 1.26 -18.25 -1.31
N ALA A 61 2.18 -18.39 -0.36
CA ALA A 61 2.12 -19.46 0.62
C ALA A 61 0.93 -19.29 1.58
N GLU A 62 0.26 -20.40 1.92
CA GLU A 62 -0.85 -20.41 2.87
C GLU A 62 -0.35 -20.54 4.31
N PHE A 63 -1.13 -20.01 5.25
CA PHE A 63 -0.87 -20.21 6.68
C PHE A 63 -1.24 -21.63 7.11
N ILE A 64 -0.39 -22.26 7.92
CA ILE A 64 -0.59 -23.63 8.44
C ILE A 64 -1.19 -23.58 9.85
N VAL A 65 -2.42 -23.07 9.94
CA VAL A 65 -3.10 -22.93 11.23
C VAL A 65 -3.91 -24.19 11.55
N GLY A 66 -3.76 -24.70 12.78
CA GLY A 66 -4.57 -25.80 13.30
C GLY A 66 -6.05 -25.43 13.45
N THR A 67 -6.91 -26.40 13.74
CA THR A 67 -8.38 -26.19 13.85
C THR A 67 -8.75 -25.07 14.85
N LYS A 68 -9.94 -24.48 14.68
CA LYS A 68 -10.50 -23.31 15.40
C LYS A 68 -10.39 -23.32 16.94
N GLN A 69 -9.96 -24.42 17.58
CA GLN A 69 -9.87 -24.58 19.03
C GLN A 69 -8.51 -24.20 19.63
N GLN A 70 -7.52 -23.77 18.85
CA GLN A 70 -6.15 -23.61 19.35
C GLN A 70 -5.61 -22.18 19.67
N PRO A 71 -6.38 -21.08 19.80
CA PRO A 71 -5.81 -19.80 20.27
C PRO A 71 -5.11 -19.91 21.64
N ILE A 72 -5.57 -20.83 22.50
CA ILE A 72 -4.98 -21.10 23.83
C ILE A 72 -3.51 -21.53 23.72
N ARG A 73 -3.08 -22.16 22.62
CA ARG A 73 -1.70 -22.65 22.49
C ARG A 73 -0.68 -21.52 22.53
N PHE A 74 -1.01 -20.37 21.94
CA PHE A 74 -0.11 -19.22 21.87
C PHE A 74 0.12 -18.57 23.24
N ALA A 75 -0.75 -18.82 24.22
CA ALA A 75 -0.60 -18.29 25.57
C ALA A 75 0.65 -18.82 26.29
N ASN A 76 1.20 -19.96 25.85
CA ASN A 76 2.39 -20.57 26.43
C ASN A 76 3.66 -20.32 25.60
N PHE A 77 3.59 -19.53 24.52
CA PHE A 77 4.71 -19.28 23.64
C PHE A 77 5.47 -18.03 24.11
N THR A 78 6.77 -18.01 23.85
CA THR A 78 7.64 -16.85 24.06
C THR A 78 7.45 -15.81 22.94
N ASP A 79 7.84 -14.56 23.20
CA ASP A 79 7.82 -13.50 22.18
C ASP A 79 8.68 -13.87 20.94
N GLU A 80 9.76 -14.62 21.13
CA GLU A 80 10.61 -15.10 20.03
C GLU A 80 9.87 -16.11 19.14
N GLU A 81 9.13 -17.05 19.76
CA GLU A 81 8.30 -18.02 19.06
C GLU A 81 7.12 -17.34 18.35
N LEU A 82 6.52 -16.32 18.96
CA LEU A 82 5.41 -15.55 18.37
C LEU A 82 5.88 -14.56 17.30
N GLY A 83 7.17 -14.24 17.25
CA GLY A 83 7.76 -13.34 16.27
C GLY A 83 8.20 -14.01 14.96
N PRO A 84 8.91 -13.26 14.08
CA PRO A 84 9.34 -13.76 12.77
C PRO A 84 10.22 -15.01 12.83
N ARG A 85 11.11 -15.12 13.84
CA ARG A 85 12.01 -16.27 14.00
C ARG A 85 11.26 -17.58 14.28
N GLY A 86 10.17 -17.52 15.04
CA GLY A 86 9.30 -18.67 15.30
C GLY A 86 8.21 -18.91 14.26
N GLY A 87 8.26 -18.24 13.10
CA GLY A 87 7.21 -18.36 12.08
C GLY A 87 5.83 -17.91 12.60
N TYR A 88 5.84 -16.92 13.49
CA TYR A 88 4.68 -16.35 14.16
C TYR A 88 3.83 -17.36 14.94
N GLY A 89 4.48 -18.14 15.80
CA GLY A 89 3.87 -19.24 16.53
C GLY A 89 3.61 -20.45 15.65
N HIS A 90 4.56 -20.73 14.73
CA HIS A 90 4.47 -21.81 13.76
C HIS A 90 3.17 -21.77 12.94
N GLN A 91 2.75 -20.55 12.56
CA GLN A 91 1.62 -20.33 11.67
C GLN A 91 2.03 -20.34 10.19
N LEU A 92 3.35 -20.31 9.91
CA LEU A 92 3.91 -20.38 8.56
C LEU A 92 4.65 -21.71 8.34
N PRO A 93 4.67 -22.24 7.10
CA PRO A 93 5.59 -23.32 6.75
C PRO A 93 7.04 -22.93 7.06
N GLU A 94 7.87 -23.91 7.39
CA GLU A 94 9.27 -23.69 7.72
C GLU A 94 10.00 -22.97 6.57
N GLY A 95 10.73 -21.89 6.92
CA GLY A 95 11.51 -21.10 5.96
C GLY A 95 10.69 -20.17 5.06
N VAL A 96 9.36 -20.18 5.14
CA VAL A 96 8.51 -19.25 4.37
C VAL A 96 8.38 -17.92 5.13
N PRO A 97 8.84 -16.80 4.56
CA PRO A 97 8.70 -15.52 5.22
C PRO A 97 7.31 -14.89 4.93
N LEU A 98 6.86 -13.99 5.80
CA LEU A 98 5.50 -13.45 5.77
C LEU A 98 5.17 -12.73 4.46
N GLU A 99 6.14 -12.05 3.86
CA GLU A 99 6.01 -11.33 2.60
C GLU A 99 5.76 -12.23 1.38
N LYS A 100 5.95 -13.55 1.51
CA LYS A 100 5.65 -14.53 0.45
C LYS A 100 4.30 -15.23 0.65
N THR A 101 3.54 -14.86 1.68
CA THR A 101 2.21 -15.43 1.92
C THR A 101 1.16 -14.89 0.96
N ALA A 102 0.10 -15.67 0.75
CA ALA A 102 -1.04 -15.25 -0.07
C ALA A 102 -1.61 -13.93 0.46
N PHE A 103 -1.87 -12.99 -0.45
CA PHE A 103 -2.33 -11.63 -0.17
C PHE A 103 -1.38 -10.75 0.66
N ALA A 104 -0.12 -11.13 0.84
CA ALA A 104 0.86 -10.25 1.44
C ALA A 104 1.01 -8.96 0.60
N VAL A 105 1.18 -7.83 1.28
CA VAL A 105 1.52 -6.55 0.67
C VAL A 105 2.73 -5.98 1.43
N PRO A 106 3.95 -6.50 1.19
CA PRO A 106 5.15 -6.05 1.89
C PRO A 106 5.40 -4.55 1.70
N GLY A 107 5.81 -3.90 2.77
CA GLY A 107 6.13 -2.48 2.78
C GLY A 107 7.55 -2.24 2.28
N GLU A 108 7.81 -1.04 1.78
CA GLU A 108 9.11 -0.70 1.21
C GLU A 108 9.51 0.73 1.55
N SER A 109 10.81 0.94 1.74
CA SER A 109 11.38 2.26 1.97
C SER A 109 11.30 3.11 0.70
N GLY A 110 11.08 4.41 0.89
CA GLY A 110 11.07 5.36 -0.22
C GLY A 110 10.62 6.73 0.22
N VAL A 111 10.48 7.63 -0.74
CA VAL A 111 9.94 8.97 -0.54
C VAL A 111 8.71 9.17 -1.41
N VAL A 112 7.74 9.91 -0.87
CA VAL A 112 6.48 10.25 -1.52
C VAL A 112 6.28 11.74 -1.57
N ARG A 113 5.54 12.20 -2.57
CA ARG A 113 5.10 13.59 -2.69
C ARG A 113 3.63 13.63 -3.08
N LEU A 114 2.93 14.65 -2.59
CA LEU A 114 1.54 14.91 -2.93
C LEU A 114 1.43 16.20 -3.73
N THR A 115 0.71 16.14 -4.84
CA THR A 115 0.19 17.29 -5.57
C THR A 115 -1.33 17.30 -5.47
N TYR A 116 -1.93 18.46 -5.19
CA TYR A 116 -3.38 18.64 -5.14
C TYR A 116 -3.80 19.97 -5.76
N GLU A 117 -4.96 19.98 -6.42
CA GLU A 117 -5.51 21.15 -7.11
C GLU A 117 -7.04 21.10 -7.16
N GLU A 118 -7.68 22.27 -7.14
CA GLU A 118 -9.12 22.37 -7.38
C GLU A 118 -9.42 21.96 -8.82
N VAL A 119 -10.36 21.04 -9.02
CA VAL A 119 -10.73 20.52 -10.36
C VAL A 119 -11.20 21.65 -11.27
N LYS A 120 -11.93 22.63 -10.73
CA LYS A 120 -12.45 23.79 -11.48
C LYS A 120 -11.43 24.92 -11.66
N ASN A 121 -10.29 24.87 -10.99
CA ASN A 121 -9.24 25.89 -11.09
C ASN A 121 -7.84 25.27 -10.89
N PRO A 122 -7.26 24.66 -11.93
CA PRO A 122 -5.93 24.03 -11.84
C PRO A 122 -4.79 24.96 -11.44
N ASN A 123 -4.97 26.29 -11.55
CA ASN A 123 -3.98 27.27 -11.08
C ASN A 123 -3.79 27.25 -9.54
N THR A 124 -4.66 26.53 -8.82
CA THR A 124 -4.56 26.30 -7.37
C THR A 124 -3.61 25.16 -6.99
N ARG A 125 -2.94 24.55 -7.98
CA ARG A 125 -1.99 23.47 -7.79
C ARG A 125 -0.98 23.76 -6.69
N LYS A 126 -0.92 22.85 -5.73
CA LYS A 126 0.08 22.83 -4.65
C LYS A 126 0.76 21.47 -4.65
N THR A 127 2.08 21.49 -4.53
CA THR A 127 2.92 20.29 -4.48
C THR A 127 3.76 20.35 -3.22
N THR A 128 3.78 19.28 -2.44
CA THR A 128 4.60 19.20 -1.23
C THR A 128 6.07 18.97 -1.58
N SER A 129 6.98 19.10 -0.60
CA SER A 129 8.30 18.47 -0.74
C SER A 129 8.16 16.94 -0.74
N TRP A 130 9.20 16.25 -1.23
CA TRP A 130 9.36 14.82 -1.00
C TRP A 130 9.48 14.53 0.50
N GLN A 131 8.89 13.44 0.96
CA GLN A 131 8.88 13.01 2.35
C GLN A 131 9.06 11.50 2.43
N ALA A 132 10.00 11.02 3.24
CA ALA A 132 10.20 9.59 3.46
C ALA A 132 8.95 8.93 4.04
N VAL A 133 8.67 7.67 3.73
CA VAL A 133 7.76 6.85 4.53
C VAL A 133 8.45 6.38 5.82
N ASP A 134 7.67 6.00 6.83
CA ASP A 134 8.19 5.65 8.15
C ASP A 134 8.24 4.12 8.36
N PRO A 135 9.44 3.49 8.39
CA PRO A 135 9.57 2.03 8.56
C PRO A 135 9.03 1.53 9.90
N ASP A 136 9.09 2.34 10.97
CA ASP A 136 8.57 1.97 12.28
C ASP A 136 7.03 2.03 12.32
N ARG A 137 6.43 2.73 11.34
CA ARG A 137 4.98 2.85 11.15
C ARG A 137 4.51 2.18 9.87
N ASP A 138 5.09 1.02 9.55
CA ASP A 138 4.70 0.17 8.41
C ASP A 138 4.75 0.92 7.07
N PHE A 139 5.79 1.74 6.87
CA PHE A 139 6.06 2.49 5.64
C PHE A 139 4.90 3.41 5.24
N THR A 140 4.24 4.00 6.23
CA THR A 140 3.11 4.92 6.01
C THR A 140 3.54 6.38 5.97
N ARG A 141 2.70 7.22 5.34
CA ARG A 141 2.80 8.69 5.37
C ARG A 141 1.42 9.34 5.37
N HIS A 142 1.27 10.39 6.17
CA HIS A 142 0.11 11.29 6.17
C HIS A 142 0.48 12.65 5.58
N PHE A 143 -0.39 13.19 4.74
CA PHE A 143 -0.40 14.59 4.35
C PHE A 143 -1.66 15.25 4.93
N ASN A 144 -1.47 16.16 5.88
CA ASN A 144 -2.57 16.88 6.53
C ASN A 144 -2.81 18.18 5.77
N LEU A 145 -3.80 18.17 4.86
CA LEU A 145 -4.19 19.33 4.08
C LEU A 145 -5.05 20.26 4.94
N ARG A 146 -4.79 21.56 4.85
CA ARG A 146 -5.51 22.61 5.58
C ARG A 146 -5.81 23.79 4.66
N ASN A 147 -6.71 24.65 5.10
CA ASN A 147 -7.15 25.84 4.35
C ASN A 147 -7.66 25.48 2.96
N LEU A 148 -8.32 24.33 2.85
CA LEU A 148 -9.08 23.95 1.67
C LEU A 148 -10.35 24.80 1.58
N LYS A 149 -10.87 24.94 0.37
CA LYS A 149 -12.11 25.65 0.13
C LYS A 149 -13.29 24.72 0.41
N PRO A 150 -14.34 25.15 1.12
CA PRO A 150 -15.57 24.36 1.30
C PRO A 150 -16.25 24.03 -0.04
N ASP A 151 -17.00 22.94 -0.06
CA ASP A 151 -17.82 22.48 -1.21
C ASP A 151 -17.03 22.45 -2.54
N THR A 152 -15.80 21.92 -2.50
CA THR A 152 -14.86 21.99 -3.63
C THR A 152 -14.26 20.63 -3.95
N ASP A 153 -14.31 20.26 -5.23
CA ASP A 153 -13.66 19.07 -5.76
C ASP A 153 -12.15 19.30 -5.92
N TYR A 154 -11.35 18.40 -5.33
CA TYR A 154 -9.90 18.36 -5.43
C TYR A 154 -9.43 17.10 -6.15
N ALA A 155 -8.52 17.27 -7.11
CA ALA A 155 -7.75 16.19 -7.70
C ALA A 155 -6.44 15.99 -6.94
N LEU A 156 -6.01 14.74 -6.80
CA LEU A 156 -4.77 14.34 -6.14
C LEU A 156 -3.87 13.59 -7.11
N THR A 157 -2.57 13.86 -7.05
CA THR A 157 -1.51 13.05 -7.67
C THR A 157 -0.46 12.75 -6.61
N LEU A 158 -0.26 11.48 -6.31
CA LEU A 158 0.87 11.02 -5.51
C LEU A 158 1.94 10.45 -6.42
N GLU A 159 3.18 10.79 -6.11
CA GLU A 159 4.37 10.31 -6.81
C GLU A 159 5.27 9.63 -5.78
N ALA A 160 5.95 8.56 -6.19
CA ALA A 160 6.84 7.77 -5.35
C ALA A 160 8.16 7.46 -6.06
N ARG A 161 9.21 7.33 -5.25
CA ARG A 161 10.54 6.88 -5.68
C ARG A 161 11.31 6.24 -4.54
N LYS A 162 12.28 5.39 -4.87
CA LYS A 162 13.08 4.63 -3.89
C LYS A 162 13.94 5.51 -2.99
N SER A 163 14.46 6.61 -3.52
CA SER A 163 15.30 7.55 -2.78
C SER A 163 15.21 8.95 -3.38
N GLU A 164 15.76 9.97 -2.69
CA GLU A 164 15.76 11.33 -3.23
C GLU A 164 16.58 11.52 -4.51
N SER A 165 17.53 10.62 -4.77
CA SER A 165 18.36 10.60 -5.97
C SER A 165 17.81 9.70 -7.08
N SER A 166 16.74 8.95 -6.81
CA SER A 166 16.10 8.07 -7.80
C SER A 166 15.14 8.86 -8.68
N ASP A 167 14.94 8.38 -9.90
CA ASP A 167 13.82 8.81 -10.74
C ASP A 167 12.48 8.39 -10.10
N GLU A 168 11.41 9.08 -10.51
CA GLU A 168 10.06 8.66 -10.15
C GLU A 168 9.74 7.29 -10.75
N THR A 169 9.21 6.39 -9.93
CA THR A 169 8.91 5.02 -10.34
C THR A 169 7.41 4.72 -10.35
N THR A 170 6.58 5.47 -9.62
CA THR A 170 5.13 5.22 -9.58
C THR A 170 4.34 6.49 -9.31
N THR A 171 3.21 6.62 -10.00
CA THR A 171 2.19 7.64 -9.78
C THR A 171 0.83 7.02 -9.46
N LEU A 172 0.10 7.59 -8.49
CA LEU A 172 -1.29 7.23 -8.16
C LEU A 172 -2.17 8.48 -8.14
N LYS A 173 -3.32 8.42 -8.81
CA LYS A 173 -4.30 9.50 -8.83
C LYS A 173 -5.49 9.21 -7.91
N GLY A 174 -6.04 10.26 -7.34
CA GLY A 174 -7.27 10.19 -6.56
C GLY A 174 -8.03 11.51 -6.59
N SER A 175 -9.15 11.56 -5.90
CA SER A 175 -9.95 12.79 -5.80
C SER A 175 -10.84 12.76 -4.58
N PHE A 176 -11.24 13.93 -4.10
CA PHE A 176 -12.27 14.08 -3.08
C PHE A 176 -12.97 15.44 -3.20
N ALA A 177 -14.09 15.58 -2.50
CA ALA A 177 -14.73 16.87 -2.30
C ALA A 177 -14.70 17.23 -0.81
N THR A 178 -14.41 18.49 -0.49
CA THR A 178 -14.60 19.02 0.87
C THR A 178 -16.08 19.13 1.21
N ALA A 179 -16.38 19.06 2.51
CA ALA A 179 -17.73 19.28 2.99
C ALA A 179 -18.21 20.71 2.66
N PRO A 180 -19.54 20.95 2.56
CA PRO A 180 -20.06 22.31 2.50
C PRO A 180 -19.73 23.07 3.78
N SER A 181 -19.83 24.40 3.73
CA SER A 181 -19.68 25.22 4.93
C SER A 181 -20.68 24.78 6.01
N ARG A 182 -20.32 24.94 7.28
CA ARG A 182 -21.19 24.59 8.42
C ARG A 182 -22.57 25.24 8.40
N THR A 183 -22.72 26.34 7.67
CA THR A 183 -23.96 27.11 7.53
C THR A 183 -24.76 26.78 6.26
N THR A 184 -24.27 25.86 5.42
CA THR A 184 -24.88 25.52 4.14
C THR A 184 -25.43 24.09 4.19
N ALA A 185 -26.75 23.95 4.12
CA ALA A 185 -27.38 22.66 3.91
C ALA A 185 -27.29 22.26 2.42
N ARG A 186 -26.86 21.02 2.15
CA ARG A 186 -26.97 20.39 0.82
C ARG A 186 -27.45 18.97 0.96
N LYS A 187 -27.99 18.42 -0.13
CA LYS A 187 -28.25 16.98 -0.23
C LYS A 187 -26.93 16.23 -0.18
N VAL A 188 -26.87 15.17 0.63
CA VAL A 188 -25.73 14.29 0.78
C VAL A 188 -26.17 12.86 0.49
N THR A 189 -25.32 12.11 -0.21
CA THR A 189 -25.42 10.66 -0.40
C THR A 189 -24.20 10.04 0.25
N PHE A 190 -24.37 9.06 1.13
CA PHE A 190 -23.24 8.39 1.76
C PHE A 190 -23.49 6.89 1.88
N ALA A 191 -22.41 6.14 2.01
CA ALA A 191 -22.46 4.71 2.27
C ALA A 191 -21.95 4.42 3.69
N VAL A 192 -22.50 3.40 4.34
CA VAL A 192 -22.03 2.91 5.64
C VAL A 192 -21.76 1.42 5.52
N THR A 193 -20.66 0.97 6.11
CA THR A 193 -20.39 -0.46 6.27
C THR A 193 -19.84 -0.78 7.66
N THR A 194 -19.88 -2.06 8.00
CA THR A 194 -19.18 -2.68 9.11
C THR A 194 -18.90 -4.14 8.74
N CYS A 195 -18.21 -4.89 9.59
CA CYS A 195 -18.05 -6.34 9.48
C CYS A 195 -17.39 -6.82 8.18
N MET A 196 -16.23 -6.25 7.83
CA MET A 196 -15.49 -6.63 6.63
C MET A 196 -14.60 -7.86 6.91
N ALA A 197 -15.21 -9.02 7.14
CA ALA A 197 -14.44 -10.24 7.35
C ALA A 197 -13.71 -10.66 6.06
N PHE A 198 -12.40 -10.93 6.13
CA PHE A 198 -11.61 -11.31 4.96
C PHE A 198 -12.15 -12.57 4.28
N SER A 199 -12.79 -13.49 5.01
CA SER A 199 -13.31 -14.72 4.43
C SER A 199 -14.62 -14.56 3.65
N THR A 200 -15.15 -13.35 3.51
CA THR A 200 -16.40 -13.08 2.77
C THR A 200 -16.11 -12.45 1.41
N LEU A 201 -14.90 -12.64 0.84
CA LEU A 201 -14.62 -12.17 -0.52
C LEU A 201 -15.55 -12.90 -1.49
N ASP A 202 -16.22 -12.13 -2.35
CA ASP A 202 -17.18 -12.60 -3.35
C ASP A 202 -16.82 -12.13 -4.78
N ASP A 203 -15.66 -11.47 -4.96
CA ASP A 203 -15.07 -11.09 -6.26
C ASP A 203 -13.63 -11.63 -6.44
N GLY A 204 -13.33 -12.79 -5.84
CA GLY A 204 -12.00 -13.41 -5.91
C GLY A 204 -10.91 -12.58 -5.23
N ASP A 205 -9.77 -12.42 -5.89
CA ASP A 205 -8.62 -11.64 -5.41
C ASP A 205 -8.87 -10.11 -5.38
N ARG A 206 -9.95 -9.65 -6.00
CA ARG A 206 -10.36 -8.23 -6.01
C ARG A 206 -11.06 -7.80 -4.73
N GLY A 207 -11.53 -8.75 -3.91
CA GLY A 207 -12.22 -8.48 -2.65
C GLY A 207 -13.75 -8.51 -2.75
N GLN A 208 -14.45 -7.66 -2.01
CA GLN A 208 -15.92 -7.69 -1.93
C GLN A 208 -16.59 -6.85 -3.03
N LEU A 209 -17.65 -7.39 -3.66
CA LEU A 209 -18.46 -6.76 -4.71
C LEU A 209 -19.21 -5.51 -4.21
N ILE A 210 -19.51 -5.46 -2.91
CA ILE A 210 -20.26 -4.33 -2.32
C ILE A 210 -19.59 -2.98 -2.59
N TYR A 211 -18.25 -2.92 -2.58
CA TYR A 211 -17.52 -1.66 -2.80
C TYR A 211 -17.66 -1.15 -4.24
N LYS A 212 -17.76 -2.04 -5.24
CA LYS A 212 -18.09 -1.67 -6.63
C LYS A 212 -19.50 -1.11 -6.72
N SER A 213 -20.45 -1.72 -6.00
CA SER A 213 -21.84 -1.28 -5.97
C SER A 213 -21.99 0.07 -5.28
N MET A 214 -21.30 0.29 -4.16
CA MET A 214 -21.25 1.59 -3.47
C MET A 214 -20.69 2.68 -4.38
N LEU A 215 -19.58 2.42 -5.07
CA LEU A 215 -18.96 3.42 -5.96
C LEU A 215 -19.90 3.87 -7.09
N LYS A 216 -20.76 2.99 -7.62
CA LYS A 216 -21.77 3.35 -8.64
C LYS A 216 -22.79 4.38 -8.14
N LEU A 217 -23.03 4.44 -6.83
CA LEU A 217 -23.92 5.41 -6.20
C LEU A 217 -23.29 6.81 -6.09
N LYS A 218 -21.99 6.94 -6.36
CA LYS A 218 -21.21 8.18 -6.22
C LYS A 218 -21.43 8.85 -4.84
N PRO A 219 -21.16 8.14 -3.73
CA PRO A 219 -21.32 8.72 -2.41
C PRO A 219 -20.37 9.91 -2.22
N ASP A 220 -20.86 10.96 -1.55
CA ASP A 220 -20.05 12.09 -1.09
C ASP A 220 -19.02 11.64 -0.05
N PHE A 221 -19.36 10.64 0.77
CA PHE A 221 -18.44 9.98 1.69
C PHE A 221 -18.89 8.57 2.08
N PHE A 222 -17.98 7.84 2.69
CA PHE A 222 -18.14 6.50 3.22
C PHE A 222 -17.83 6.49 4.72
N VAL A 223 -18.62 5.75 5.50
CA VAL A 223 -18.38 5.54 6.93
C VAL A 223 -18.12 4.06 7.18
N HIS A 224 -17.02 3.74 7.84
CA HIS A 224 -16.75 2.39 8.29
C HIS A 224 -16.92 2.31 9.82
N ALA A 225 -18.07 1.81 10.26
CA ALA A 225 -18.53 1.90 11.64
C ALA A 225 -17.99 0.79 12.56
N GLY A 226 -16.74 0.37 12.39
CA GLY A 226 -16.12 -0.72 13.16
C GLY A 226 -16.11 -2.08 12.44
N ASP A 227 -15.50 -3.07 13.10
CA ASP A 227 -15.20 -4.40 12.53
C ASP A 227 -14.50 -4.32 11.16
N ILE A 228 -13.51 -3.42 11.09
CA ILE A 228 -12.74 -3.12 9.87
C ILE A 228 -11.84 -4.29 9.51
N VAL A 229 -11.09 -4.79 10.49
CA VAL A 229 -10.24 -5.96 10.36
C VAL A 229 -10.41 -6.81 11.60
N TYR A 230 -10.56 -8.12 11.42
CA TYR A 230 -10.69 -9.06 12.51
C TYR A 230 -9.32 -9.66 12.86
N TYR A 231 -8.72 -9.20 13.96
CA TYR A 231 -7.44 -9.73 14.45
C TYR A 231 -7.58 -11.02 15.25
N ASP A 232 -8.74 -11.22 15.87
CA ASP A 232 -9.14 -12.36 16.69
C ASP A 232 -9.76 -13.52 15.90
N HIS A 233 -10.14 -13.30 14.63
CA HIS A 233 -10.88 -14.27 13.84
C HIS A 233 -10.13 -14.74 12.58
N LYS A 234 -10.13 -16.07 12.37
CA LYS A 234 -9.50 -16.80 11.24
C LYS A 234 -8.00 -16.55 11.06
N ASP A 235 -7.39 -17.41 10.26
CA ASP A 235 -5.98 -17.42 9.93
C ASP A 235 -5.52 -16.15 9.17
N PRO A 236 -4.32 -15.62 9.48
CA PRO A 236 -3.53 -15.95 10.67
C PRO A 236 -4.12 -15.34 11.96
N PHE A 237 -3.92 -16.00 13.10
CA PHE A 237 -4.18 -15.38 14.40
C PHE A 237 -3.11 -14.33 14.70
N VAL A 238 -3.52 -13.14 15.13
CA VAL A 238 -2.57 -12.07 15.42
C VAL A 238 -1.86 -12.34 16.75
N THR A 239 -0.64 -12.85 16.66
CA THR A 239 0.26 -13.07 17.80
C THR A 239 1.43 -12.09 17.85
N HIS A 240 1.62 -11.33 16.77
CA HIS A 240 2.69 -10.35 16.60
C HIS A 240 2.21 -9.17 15.76
N ILE A 241 2.83 -8.01 15.91
CA ILE A 241 2.45 -6.79 15.18
C ILE A 241 2.50 -6.98 13.65
N ASP A 242 3.43 -7.81 13.16
CA ASP A 242 3.56 -8.06 11.71
C ASP A 242 2.35 -8.82 11.15
N LEU A 243 1.73 -9.70 11.94
CA LEU A 243 0.47 -10.35 11.55
C LEU A 243 -0.71 -9.39 11.59
N ALA A 244 -0.71 -8.42 12.52
CA ALA A 244 -1.72 -7.36 12.52
C ALA A 244 -1.60 -6.48 11.26
N ARG A 245 -0.37 -6.10 10.91
CA ARG A 245 -0.05 -5.36 9.67
C ARG A 245 -0.41 -6.18 8.43
N HIS A 246 -0.06 -7.46 8.38
CA HIS A 246 -0.46 -8.35 7.28
C HIS A 246 -1.99 -8.39 7.13
N LYS A 247 -2.74 -8.60 8.22
CA LYS A 247 -4.22 -8.63 8.17
C LYS A 247 -4.84 -7.31 7.73
N TRP A 248 -4.26 -6.18 8.14
CA TRP A 248 -4.68 -4.86 7.67
C TRP A 248 -4.38 -4.68 6.17
N ASN A 249 -3.11 -4.90 5.80
CA ASN A 249 -2.62 -4.64 4.45
C ASN A 249 -3.24 -5.57 3.41
N ARG A 250 -3.49 -6.85 3.74
CA ARG A 250 -4.16 -7.78 2.81
C ARG A 250 -5.57 -7.31 2.46
N MET A 251 -6.28 -6.72 3.42
CA MET A 251 -7.65 -6.24 3.23
C MET A 251 -7.65 -4.96 2.38
N PHE A 252 -6.82 -3.99 2.76
CA PHE A 252 -6.75 -2.71 2.06
C PHE A 252 -5.94 -2.76 0.75
N GLY A 253 -5.31 -3.89 0.44
CA GLY A 253 -4.70 -4.17 -0.85
C GLY A 253 -5.69 -4.68 -1.91
N LEU A 254 -6.87 -5.15 -1.50
CA LEU A 254 -7.92 -5.65 -2.40
C LEU A 254 -8.43 -4.53 -3.30
N SER A 255 -8.45 -4.77 -4.62
CA SER A 255 -8.67 -3.72 -5.60
C SER A 255 -10.04 -3.03 -5.48
N ASN A 256 -11.11 -3.75 -5.15
CA ASN A 256 -12.45 -3.16 -5.02
C ASN A 256 -12.52 -2.11 -3.89
N LEU A 257 -11.95 -2.42 -2.73
CA LEU A 257 -11.89 -1.48 -1.61
C LEU A 257 -10.87 -0.36 -1.89
N LYS A 258 -9.69 -0.71 -2.40
CA LYS A 258 -8.63 0.23 -2.80
C LYS A 258 -9.19 1.31 -3.75
N THR A 259 -9.95 0.91 -4.76
CA THR A 259 -10.57 1.82 -5.74
C THR A 259 -11.67 2.71 -5.15
N LEU A 260 -12.44 2.22 -4.18
CA LEU A 260 -13.41 3.08 -3.48
C LEU A 260 -12.69 4.18 -2.70
N LEU A 261 -11.68 3.82 -1.91
CA LEU A 261 -10.98 4.73 -0.99
C LEU A 261 -10.06 5.73 -1.69
N THR A 262 -9.73 5.53 -2.97
CA THR A 262 -9.01 6.53 -3.79
C THR A 262 -9.92 7.65 -4.32
N GLN A 263 -11.23 7.46 -4.26
CA GLN A 263 -12.22 8.37 -4.88
C GLN A 263 -13.26 8.90 -3.89
N VAL A 264 -13.48 8.21 -2.78
CA VAL A 264 -14.51 8.54 -1.79
C VAL A 264 -13.85 8.74 -0.43
N PRO A 265 -14.02 9.92 0.19
CA PRO A 265 -13.60 10.16 1.57
C PRO A 265 -14.19 9.14 2.54
N ALA A 266 -13.39 8.69 3.49
CA ALA A 266 -13.77 7.71 4.49
C ALA A 266 -13.65 8.28 5.91
N TYR A 267 -14.61 7.95 6.77
CA TYR A 267 -14.58 8.23 8.21
C TYR A 267 -14.59 6.91 8.97
N TRP A 268 -13.75 6.83 9.99
CA TRP A 268 -13.44 5.60 10.73
C TRP A 268 -13.69 5.76 12.22
#